data_AF-A0A0Q3IVL3-F1
#
_entry.id   AF-A0A0Q3IVL3-F1
#
_cell.length_a   1.000
_cell.length_b   1.000
_cell.length_c   1.000
_cell.angle_alpha   90.00
_cell.angle_beta   90.00
_cell.angle_gamma   90.00
#
_symmetry.space_group_name_H-M   'P 1'
#
loop_
_entity.id
_entity.type
_entity.pdbx_description
1 polymer ?
#
loop_
_entity_poly.entity_id
_entity_poly.type
_entity_poly.pdbx_seq_one_letter_code
_entity_poly.pdbx_strand_id
1 'polypeptide(L)'
;MPVACWNYLCPRFAPVNNVHHNIKNLRTKLAVPFAFEIITAACWSIWKVRNDYIFNRVQPSLYRCRRIFIEEMNLVFHRAKRKSHVGLKDWIDSFL
;
A
#
# COMPACT_ATOMS: atom_id res chain seq x y z
N MET A 1 -8.50 -4.29 11.07
CA MET A 1 -7.12 -3.96 10.63
C MET A 1 -7.00 -3.56 9.17
N PRO A 2 -7.52 -4.30 8.16
CA PRO A 2 -7.30 -3.95 6.74
C PRO A 2 -7.83 -2.55 6.37
N VAL A 3 -9.02 -2.19 6.85
CA VAL A 3 -9.64 -0.87 6.62
C VAL A 3 -8.78 0.26 7.20
N ALA A 4 -8.14 0.05 8.36
CA ALA A 4 -7.25 1.04 8.97
C ALA A 4 -5.97 1.24 8.13
N CYS A 5 -5.42 0.17 7.54
CA CYS A 5 -4.29 0.27 6.62
C CYS A 5 -4.65 1.04 5.35
N TRP A 6 -5.85 0.80 4.79
CA TRP A 6 -6.31 1.54 3.61
C TRP A 6 -6.64 3.00 3.90
N ASN A 7 -7.19 3.31 5.08
CA ASN A 7 -7.44 4.70 5.48
C ASN A 7 -6.18 5.55 5.57
N TYR A 8 -5.02 4.93 5.84
CA TYR A 8 -3.74 5.61 5.82
C TYR A 8 -3.30 6.01 4.40
N LEU A 9 -3.53 5.14 3.40
CA LEU A 9 -3.17 5.41 2.01
C LEU A 9 -4.18 6.31 1.29
N CYS A 10 -5.45 6.15 1.65
CA CYS A 10 -6.55 6.88 1.04
C CYS A 10 -7.56 7.21 2.14
N PRO A 11 -7.48 8.42 2.73
CA PRO A 11 -8.42 8.86 3.74
C PRO A 11 -9.87 8.73 3.23
N ARG A 12 -10.75 8.21 4.09
CA ARG A 12 -12.17 7.92 3.75
C ARG A 12 -12.32 6.87 2.65
N PHE A 13 -11.44 5.86 2.61
CA PHE A 13 -11.67 4.69 1.78
C PHE A 13 -12.78 3.83 2.40
N ALA A 14 -13.92 3.76 1.70
CA ALA A 14 -15.05 2.92 2.07
C ALA A 14 -15.13 1.76 1.06
N PRO A 15 -14.63 0.56 1.39
CA PRO A 15 -14.70 -0.58 0.48
C PRO A 15 -16.14 -1.04 0.28
N VAL A 16 -16.50 -1.33 -0.96
CA VAL A 16 -17.77 -1.97 -1.34
C VAL A 16 -17.56 -3.47 -1.62
N ASN A 17 -18.64 -4.25 -1.75
CA ASN A 17 -18.56 -5.68 -2.07
C ASN A 17 -18.26 -5.94 -3.57
N ASN A 18 -17.30 -5.22 -4.12
CA ASN A 18 -16.80 -5.42 -5.48
C ASN A 18 -15.34 -4.94 -5.57
N VAL A 19 -14.43 -5.88 -5.82
CA VAL A 19 -12.99 -5.61 -5.85
C VAL A 19 -12.59 -4.65 -6.99
N HIS A 20 -13.21 -4.78 -8.17
CA HIS A 20 -12.91 -3.92 -9.31
C HIS A 20 -13.33 -2.48 -9.04
N HIS A 21 -14.48 -2.28 -8.40
CA HIS A 21 -14.95 -0.97 -7.98
C HIS A 21 -14.01 -0.34 -6.95
N ASN A 22 -13.55 -1.11 -5.96
CA ASN A 22 -12.58 -0.65 -4.97
C ASN A 22 -11.24 -0.25 -5.60
N ILE A 23 -10.69 -1.07 -6.49
CA ILE A 23 -9.44 -0.78 -7.20
C ILE A 23 -9.59 0.48 -8.07
N LYS A 24 -10.69 0.59 -8.82
CA LYS A 24 -10.97 1.78 -9.63
C LYS A 24 -11.04 3.03 -8.77
N ASN A 25 -11.76 2.98 -7.66
CA ASN A 25 -11.87 4.11 -6.72
C ASN A 25 -10.53 4.50 -6.11
N LEU A 26 -9.72 3.52 -5.69
CA LEU A 26 -8.37 3.76 -5.16
C LEU A 26 -7.49 4.41 -6.22
N ARG A 27 -7.47 3.89 -7.44
CA ARG A 27 -6.69 4.47 -8.54
C ARG A 27 -7.10 5.92 -8.81
N THR A 28 -8.40 6.20 -8.90
CA THR A 28 -8.91 7.56 -9.13
C THR A 28 -8.53 8.51 -7.98
N LYS A 29 -8.63 8.06 -6.73
CA LYS A 29 -8.31 8.89 -5.56
C LYS A 29 -6.81 9.13 -5.37
N LEU A 30 -5.97 8.14 -5.68
CA LEU A 30 -4.51 8.27 -5.61
C LEU A 30 -3.97 9.22 -6.69
N ALA A 31 -4.56 9.21 -7.89
CA ALA A 31 -4.26 10.14 -8.98
C ALA A 31 -2.77 10.28 -9.36
N VAL A 32 -1.97 9.22 -9.13
CA VAL A 32 -0.55 9.12 -9.48
C VAL A 32 -0.31 8.04 -10.54
N PRO A 33 0.74 8.16 -11.37
CA PRO A 33 1.02 7.18 -12.43
C PRO A 33 1.35 5.78 -11.91
N PHE A 34 1.82 5.68 -10.66
CA PHE A 34 2.20 4.43 -9.98
C PHE A 34 1.14 3.94 -8.95
N ALA A 35 -0.14 4.24 -9.21
CA ALA A 35 -1.22 3.89 -8.29
C ALA A 35 -1.36 2.37 -8.06
N PHE A 36 -1.06 1.55 -9.07
CA PHE A 36 -1.19 0.10 -8.95
C PHE A 36 -0.05 -0.50 -8.12
N GLU A 37 1.13 0.07 -8.18
CA GLU A 37 2.27 -0.27 -7.35
C GLU A 37 1.93 -0.03 -5.88
N ILE A 38 1.32 1.12 -5.57
CA ILE A 38 0.81 1.43 -4.22
C ILE A 38 -0.22 0.38 -3.77
N ILE A 39 -1.24 0.12 -4.58
CA ILE A 39 -2.32 -0.82 -4.23
C ILE A 39 -1.75 -2.23 -4.00
N THR A 40 -0.87 -2.70 -4.88
CA THR A 40 -0.25 -4.02 -4.76
C THR A 40 0.66 -4.11 -3.53
N ALA A 41 1.52 -3.13 -3.28
CA ALA A 41 2.38 -3.10 -2.10
C ALA A 41 1.57 -3.05 -0.79
N ALA A 42 0.46 -2.32 -0.77
CA ALA A 42 -0.45 -2.26 0.37
C ALA A 42 -1.11 -3.63 0.66
N CYS A 43 -1.67 -4.27 -0.37
CA CYS A 43 -2.22 -5.62 -0.29
C CYS A 43 -1.18 -6.61 0.24
N TRP A 44 0.03 -6.56 -0.31
CA TRP A 44 1.15 -7.42 0.09
C TRP A 44 1.55 -7.20 1.55
N SER A 45 1.60 -5.94 2.00
CA SER A 45 1.93 -5.59 3.38
C SER A 45 0.89 -6.11 4.37
N ILE A 46 -0.40 -5.94 4.06
CA ILE A 46 -1.50 -6.49 4.87
C ILE A 46 -1.41 -8.02 4.92
N TRP A 47 -1.14 -8.66 3.78
CA TRP A 47 -0.99 -10.11 3.70
C TRP A 47 0.17 -10.62 4.57
N LYS A 48 1.37 -10.00 4.48
CA LYS A 48 2.53 -10.39 5.31
C LYS A 48 2.22 -10.27 6.80
N VAL A 49 1.62 -9.16 7.22
CA VAL A 49 1.25 -8.95 8.63
C VAL A 49 0.25 -9.99 9.13
N ARG A 50 -0.75 -10.36 8.31
CA ARG A 50 -1.71 -11.43 8.65
C ARG A 50 -1.04 -12.80 8.75
N ASN A 51 -0.12 -13.10 7.84
CA ASN A 51 0.59 -14.37 7.85
C ASN A 51 1.52 -14.50 9.05
N ASP A 52 2.23 -13.43 9.43
CA ASP A 52 3.06 -13.47 10.63
C ASP A 52 2.27 -13.70 11.91
N TYR A 53 1.02 -13.24 11.96
CA TYR A 53 0.14 -13.56 13.08
C TYR A 53 -0.21 -15.05 13.11
N ILE A 54 -0.52 -15.64 11.95
CA ILE A 54 -0.89 -17.07 11.84
C ILE A 54 0.31 -17.98 12.12
N PHE A 55 1.43 -17.72 11.47
CA PHE A 55 2.58 -18.64 11.47
C PHE A 55 3.61 -18.32 12.56
N ASN A 56 3.78 -17.04 12.91
CA ASN A 56 4.84 -16.58 13.80
C ASN A 56 4.30 -15.98 15.12
N ARG A 57 2.97 -15.97 15.31
CA ARG A 57 2.27 -15.36 16.45
C ARG A 57 2.64 -13.90 16.74
N VAL A 58 3.11 -13.18 15.72
CA VAL A 58 3.43 -11.76 15.84
C VAL A 58 2.12 -10.97 15.81
N GLN A 59 1.88 -10.15 16.83
CA GLN A 59 0.66 -9.35 16.90
C GLN A 59 0.58 -8.35 15.73
N PRO A 60 -0.54 -8.30 14.99
CA PRO A 60 -0.71 -7.33 13.92
C PRO A 60 -0.76 -5.90 14.47
N SER A 61 0.05 -5.00 13.91
CA SER A 61 -0.06 -3.57 14.19
C SER A 61 -0.04 -2.72 12.91
N LEU A 62 -0.74 -1.59 12.96
CA LEU A 62 -0.79 -0.64 11.84
C LEU A 62 0.62 -0.09 11.54
N TYR A 63 1.39 0.20 12.59
CA TYR A 63 2.79 0.62 12.48
C TYR A 63 3.64 -0.38 11.68
N ARG A 64 3.52 -1.68 12.01
CA ARG A 64 4.27 -2.73 11.30
C ARG A 64 3.84 -2.84 9.85
N CYS A 65 2.54 -2.75 9.57
CA CYS A 65 2.03 -2.74 8.20
C CYS A 65 2.57 -1.54 7.40
N ARG A 66 2.62 -0.34 8.00
CA ARG A 66 3.16 0.88 7.39
C ARG A 66 4.66 0.72 7.08
N ARG A 67 5.44 0.23 8.03
CA ARG A 67 6.88 -0.01 7.83
C ARG A 67 7.14 -0.96 6.66
N ILE A 68 6.43 -2.09 6.65
CA ILE A 68 6.52 -3.08 5.57
C ILE A 68 6.14 -2.45 4.22
N PHE A 69 5.07 -1.64 4.18
CA PHE A 69 4.65 -0.96 2.97
C PHE A 69 5.73 -0.02 2.43
N ILE A 70 6.34 0.80 3.29
CA ILE A 70 7.43 1.71 2.90
C ILE A 70 8.65 0.93 2.38
N GLU A 71 9.02 -0.18 3.02
CA GLU A 71 10.09 -1.07 2.54
C GLU A 71 9.81 -1.61 1.14
N GLU A 72 8.58 -2.08 0.88
CA GLU A 72 8.17 -2.59 -0.43
C GLU A 72 8.16 -1.50 -1.49
N MET A 73 7.67 -0.29 -1.17
CA MET A 73 7.70 0.84 -2.09
C MET A 73 9.12 1.27 -2.46
N ASN A 74 10.06 1.24 -1.49
CA ASN A 74 11.47 1.51 -1.77
C ASN A 74 12.07 0.45 -2.72
N LEU A 75 11.73 -0.83 -2.54
CA LEU A 75 12.16 -1.89 -3.46
C LEU A 75 11.59 -1.68 -4.87
N VAL A 76 10.33 -1.27 -5.00
CA VAL A 76 9.71 -0.91 -6.28
C VAL A 76 10.48 0.24 -6.93
N PHE A 77 10.76 1.31 -6.18
CA PHE A 77 11.54 2.45 -6.68
C PHE A 77 12.90 2.03 -7.24
N HIS A 78 13.64 1.16 -6.52
CA HIS A 78 14.95 0.70 -6.97
C HIS A 78 14.92 -0.24 -8.17
N ARG A 79 13.87 -1.05 -8.33
CA ARG A 79 13.75 -2.03 -9.44
C ARG A 79 13.11 -1.45 -10.69
N ALA A 80 12.32 -0.40 -10.54
CA ALA A 80 11.56 0.13 -11.65
C ALA A 80 12.42 0.95 -12.63
N LYS A 81 12.07 0.89 -13.92
CA LYS A 81 12.74 1.71 -14.94
C LYS A 81 12.46 3.19 -14.66
N ARG A 82 13.51 4.01 -14.58
CA ARG A 82 13.45 5.43 -14.16
C ARG A 82 12.37 6.27 -14.87
N LYS A 83 12.06 5.98 -16.14
CA LYS A 83 11.10 6.76 -16.94
C LYS A 83 9.63 6.59 -16.51
N SER A 84 9.27 5.50 -15.83
CA SER A 84 7.86 5.23 -15.47
C SER A 84 7.44 5.70 -14.07
N HIS A 85 8.37 6.23 -13.27
CA HIS A 85 8.15 6.49 -11.84
C HIS A 85 8.59 7.89 -11.40
N VAL A 86 8.44 8.88 -12.29
CA VAL A 86 8.66 10.29 -11.94
C VAL A 86 7.78 10.66 -10.73
N GLY A 87 8.39 11.25 -9.71
CA GLY A 87 7.72 11.63 -8.47
C GLY A 87 7.44 10.48 -7.48
N LEU A 88 7.83 9.23 -7.79
CA LEU A 88 7.65 8.12 -6.84
C LEU A 88 8.46 8.32 -5.57
N LYS A 89 9.72 8.77 -5.68
CA LYS A 89 10.58 8.98 -4.50
C LYS A 89 10.01 10.09 -3.61
N ASP A 90 9.67 11.22 -4.20
CA ASP A 90 9.06 12.36 -3.48
C ASP A 90 7.74 11.94 -2.81
N TRP A 91 6.95 11.11 -3.48
CA TRP A 91 5.73 10.55 -2.91
C TRP A 91 6.04 9.65 -1.72
N ILE A 92 6.97 8.69 -1.83
CA ILE A 92 7.38 7.83 -0.70
C ILE A 92 7.84 8.69 0.49
N ASP A 93 8.62 9.75 0.23
CA ASP A 93 9.17 10.61 1.27
C ASP A 93 8.09 11.45 1.98
N SER A 94 6.97 11.75 1.30
CA SER A 94 5.80 12.37 1.95
C SER A 94 5.07 11.45 2.94
N PHE A 95 5.34 10.14 2.89
CA PHE A 95 4.78 9.12 3.79
C PHE A 95 5.71 8.78 4.96
N LEU A 96 6.90 9.38 5.06
CA LEU A 96 7.78 9.24 6.23
C LEU A 96 7.33 10.23 7.32
#